data_AF-A0A829NW79-F1
#
_entry.id   AF-A0A829NW79-F1
#
_cell.length_a   1.000
_cell.length_b   1.000
_cell.length_c   1.000
_cell.angle_alpha   90.00
_cell.angle_beta   90.00
_cell.angle_gamma   90.00
#
_symmetry.space_group_name_H-M   'P 1'
#
loop_
_entity.id
_entity.type
_entity.pdbx_description
1 polymer ?
#
loop_
_entity_poly.entity_id
_entity_poly.type
_entity_poly.pdbx_seq_one_letter_code
_entity_poly.pdbx_strand_id
1 'polypeptide(L)'
;MKRRLILLVVVIALIAGFGALLHSPPSIIDAVTGATPKAKKAAQSSAQLEGSYIFCMNPLLDKLSDEDIREQLKAFVTGKTDSIRTDTELSFDIYVSETDYALIRYADSLCERLNDAGADVQIKQYSGTMLRSRAVSGKYEAFLSESDLVSTDALENADYIILDSAEMR
;
A
#
# COMPACT_ATOMS: atom_id res chain seq x y z
N MET A 1 -19.79 53.20 42.06
CA MET A 1 -19.17 51.87 41.90
C MET A 1 -19.95 50.87 41.02
N LYS A 2 -21.27 51.07 40.77
CA LYS A 2 -22.09 50.15 39.94
C LYS A 2 -21.64 50.00 38.47
N ARG A 3 -21.21 51.07 37.80
CA ARG A 3 -20.79 51.01 36.38
C ARG A 3 -19.47 50.26 36.14
N ARG A 4 -18.53 50.34 37.10
CA ARG A 4 -17.24 49.61 37.03
C ARG A 4 -17.43 48.11 37.27
N LEU A 5 -18.40 47.72 38.12
CA LEU A 5 -18.75 46.32 38.34
C LEU A 5 -19.37 45.68 37.09
N ILE A 6 -20.28 46.40 36.41
CA ILE A 6 -20.92 45.94 35.17
C ILE A 6 -19.87 45.73 34.08
N LEU A 7 -18.94 46.67 33.93
CA LEU A 7 -17.85 46.56 32.96
C LEU A 7 -16.99 45.30 33.23
N LEU A 8 -16.70 45.03 34.51
CA LEU A 8 -15.88 43.89 34.92
C LEU A 8 -16.57 42.56 34.63
N VAL A 9 -17.89 42.47 34.87
CA VAL A 9 -18.69 41.28 34.53
C VAL A 9 -18.75 41.05 33.01
N VAL A 10 -18.90 42.12 32.21
CA VAL A 10 -18.91 42.02 30.75
C VAL A 10 -17.55 41.56 30.22
N VAL A 11 -16.44 42.04 30.77
CA VAL A 11 -15.09 41.61 30.38
C VAL A 11 -14.86 40.14 30.73
N ILE A 12 -15.27 39.69 31.92
CA ILE A 12 -15.16 38.27 32.29
C ILE A 12 -16.01 37.39 31.37
N ALA A 13 -17.24 37.80 31.04
CA ALA A 13 -18.10 37.07 30.11
C ALA A 13 -17.50 37.00 28.70
N LEU A 14 -16.83 38.06 28.24
CA LEU A 14 -16.18 38.11 26.93
C LEU A 14 -14.92 37.24 26.87
N ILE A 15 -14.12 37.21 27.96
CA ILE A 15 -12.96 36.32 28.09
C ILE A 15 -13.40 34.84 28.20
N ALA A 16 -14.46 34.54 28.95
CA ALA A 16 -15.03 33.19 29.04
C ALA A 16 -15.66 32.73 27.71
N GLY A 17 -16.34 33.64 27.00
CA GLY A 17 -16.89 33.40 25.67
C GLY A 17 -15.80 33.13 24.61
N PHE A 18 -14.72 33.93 24.62
CA PHE A 18 -13.56 33.66 23.76
C PHE A 18 -12.80 32.39 24.18
N GLY A 19 -12.70 32.10 25.49
CA GLY A 19 -12.11 30.86 25.99
C GLY A 19 -12.88 29.61 25.54
N ALA A 20 -14.21 29.68 25.47
CA ALA A 20 -15.05 28.61 24.93
C ALA A 20 -15.00 28.51 23.39
N LEU A 21 -14.84 29.63 22.67
CA LEU A 21 -14.66 29.66 21.21
C LEU A 21 -13.26 29.22 20.77
N LEU A 22 -12.24 29.38 21.62
CA LEU A 22 -10.88 28.85 21.42
C LEU A 22 -10.77 27.38 21.86
N HIS A 23 -11.71 26.88 22.65
CA HIS A 23 -11.86 25.45 22.93
C HIS A 23 -12.72 24.80 21.82
N SER A 24 -12.08 24.71 20.65
CA SER A 24 -12.44 23.87 19.50
C SER A 24 -13.54 24.37 18.55
N PRO A 25 -13.15 24.76 17.33
CA PRO A 25 -13.65 24.08 16.15
C PRO A 25 -12.85 22.79 15.94
N PRO A 26 -13.45 21.58 15.97
CA PRO A 26 -12.94 20.54 15.12
C PRO A 26 -13.26 20.94 13.67
N SER A 27 -12.28 20.74 12.79
CA SER A 27 -12.54 20.54 11.36
C SER A 27 -12.87 21.78 10.51
N ILE A 28 -11.83 22.43 9.99
CA ILE A 28 -11.80 22.88 8.57
C ILE A 28 -10.40 22.62 7.94
N ILE A 29 -9.34 22.42 8.73
CA ILE A 29 -7.98 22.18 8.20
C ILE A 29 -7.59 20.69 8.23
N ASP A 30 -8.30 19.86 8.99
CA ASP A 30 -8.10 18.39 9.06
C ASP A 30 -8.89 17.63 7.98
N ALA A 31 -9.08 18.24 6.81
CA ALA A 31 -9.63 17.60 5.62
C ALA A 31 -8.55 17.37 4.53
N VAL A 32 -7.33 17.89 4.75
CA VAL A 32 -6.25 17.84 3.75
C VAL A 32 -5.19 16.79 4.07
N THR A 33 -5.24 16.15 5.24
CA THR A 33 -4.34 15.02 5.54
C THR A 33 -5.15 13.90 6.19
N GLY A 34 -5.43 12.84 5.43
CA GLY A 34 -6.17 11.66 5.88
C GLY A 34 -5.48 10.85 6.99
N ALA A 35 -5.38 11.43 8.18
CA ALA A 35 -4.61 10.90 9.30
C ALA A 35 -5.47 10.62 10.54
N THR A 36 -6.74 10.24 10.37
CA THR A 36 -7.48 9.55 11.45
C THR A 36 -7.46 8.04 11.18
N PRO A 37 -7.12 7.19 12.19
CA PRO A 37 -7.13 5.73 12.03
C PRO A 37 -8.50 5.19 11.54
N LYS A 38 -9.58 5.90 11.87
CA LYS A 38 -10.94 5.60 11.44
C LYS A 38 -11.15 5.87 9.94
N ALA A 39 -10.60 6.97 9.40
CA ALA A 39 -10.65 7.26 7.97
C ALA A 39 -9.76 6.31 7.16
N LYS A 40 -8.54 5.99 7.64
CA LYS A 40 -7.69 4.98 7.02
C LYS A 40 -8.39 3.62 6.94
N LYS A 41 -9.05 3.19 8.03
CA LYS A 41 -9.79 1.92 8.08
C LYS A 41 -11.03 1.92 7.18
N ALA A 42 -11.73 3.04 7.08
CA ALA A 42 -12.88 3.20 6.17
C ALA A 42 -12.45 3.19 4.69
N ALA A 43 -11.41 3.95 4.33
CA ALA A 43 -10.83 3.96 2.98
C ALA A 43 -10.26 2.58 2.61
N GLN A 44 -9.61 1.90 3.56
CA GLN A 44 -9.12 0.53 3.38
C GLN A 44 -10.26 -0.47 3.18
N SER A 45 -11.43 -0.27 3.78
CA SER A 45 -12.58 -1.16 3.57
C SER A 45 -13.31 -0.94 2.24
N SER A 46 -13.17 0.24 1.62
CA SER A 46 -13.86 0.59 0.37
C SER A 46 -12.98 0.56 -0.87
N ALA A 47 -11.64 0.56 -0.74
CA ALA A 47 -10.73 0.55 -1.88
C ALA A 47 -10.94 -0.73 -2.71
N GLN A 48 -11.12 -0.61 -4.01
CA GLN A 48 -11.20 -1.72 -4.96
C GLN A 48 -10.01 -1.64 -5.92
N LEU A 49 -9.60 -2.78 -6.46
CA LEU A 49 -8.61 -2.79 -7.53
C LEU A 49 -9.26 -2.19 -8.77
N GLU A 50 -8.55 -1.29 -9.45
CA GLU A 50 -9.04 -0.64 -10.66
C GLU A 50 -7.88 -0.50 -11.66
N GLY A 51 -8.10 -0.92 -12.90
CA GLY A 51 -7.12 -0.81 -13.98
C GLY A 51 -6.12 -1.96 -14.02
N SER A 52 -4.88 -1.65 -14.42
CA SER A 52 -3.81 -2.60 -14.67
C SER A 52 -2.72 -2.50 -13.61
N TYR A 53 -2.40 -3.65 -13.02
CA TYR A 53 -1.33 -3.82 -12.06
C TYR A 53 -0.19 -4.63 -12.69
N ILE A 54 0.96 -4.62 -12.05
CA ILE A 54 2.11 -5.44 -12.44
C ILE A 54 2.57 -6.28 -11.27
N PHE A 55 2.86 -7.55 -11.54
CA PHE A 55 3.69 -8.38 -10.69
C PHE A 55 5.06 -8.49 -11.32
N CYS A 56 6.05 -7.92 -10.65
CA CYS A 56 7.41 -7.78 -11.17
C CYS A 56 8.38 -8.56 -10.28
N MET A 57 9.28 -9.32 -10.89
CA MET A 57 10.31 -10.13 -10.25
C MET A 57 11.68 -9.66 -10.71
N ASN A 58 12.66 -9.73 -9.81
CA ASN A 58 14.05 -9.43 -10.12
C ASN A 58 14.76 -10.70 -10.64
N PRO A 59 15.02 -10.83 -11.95
CA PRO A 59 15.64 -12.02 -12.52
C PRO A 59 17.13 -12.16 -12.17
N LEU A 60 17.75 -11.11 -11.61
CA LEU A 60 19.16 -11.12 -11.22
C LEU A 60 19.39 -11.71 -9.82
N LEU A 61 18.34 -12.05 -9.10
CA LEU A 61 18.42 -12.61 -7.76
C LEU A 61 18.48 -14.13 -7.85
N ASP A 62 19.47 -14.77 -7.23
CA ASP A 62 19.72 -16.23 -7.35
C ASP A 62 18.47 -17.11 -7.11
N LYS A 63 17.59 -16.69 -6.20
CA LYS A 63 16.35 -17.41 -5.88
C LYS A 63 15.20 -17.22 -6.87
N LEU A 64 15.31 -16.25 -7.78
CA LEU A 64 14.35 -15.95 -8.85
C LEU A 64 15.03 -15.91 -10.23
N SER A 65 16.27 -16.39 -10.35
CA SER A 65 17.01 -16.39 -11.61
C SER A 65 16.58 -17.50 -12.56
N ASP A 66 15.95 -18.56 -12.05
CA ASP A 66 15.37 -19.62 -12.87
C ASP A 66 14.12 -19.13 -13.62
N GLU A 67 14.15 -19.21 -14.94
CA GLU A 67 13.05 -18.79 -15.81
C GLU A 67 11.80 -19.65 -15.64
N ASP A 68 11.94 -20.96 -15.40
CA ASP A 68 10.80 -21.86 -15.20
C ASP A 68 10.05 -21.50 -13.91
N ILE A 69 10.77 -21.19 -12.83
CA ILE A 69 10.18 -20.72 -11.58
C ILE A 69 9.43 -19.40 -11.80
N ARG A 70 10.01 -18.45 -12.55
CA ARG A 70 9.33 -17.17 -12.84
C ARG A 70 8.08 -17.37 -13.69
N GLU A 71 8.09 -18.24 -14.69
CA GLU A 71 6.90 -18.55 -15.50
C GLU A 71 5.83 -19.27 -14.68
N GLN A 72 6.21 -20.19 -13.78
CA GLN A 72 5.29 -20.81 -12.83
C GLN A 72 4.65 -19.76 -11.91
N LEU A 73 5.42 -18.80 -11.39
CA LEU A 73 4.91 -17.70 -10.58
C LEU A 73 3.93 -16.81 -11.38
N LYS A 74 4.24 -16.47 -12.63
CA LYS A 74 3.30 -15.74 -13.51
C LYS A 74 2.00 -16.51 -13.73
N ALA A 75 2.09 -17.81 -13.98
CA ALA A 75 0.92 -18.68 -14.12
C ALA A 75 0.11 -18.75 -12.81
N PHE A 76 0.78 -18.78 -11.66
CA PHE A 76 0.14 -18.83 -10.35
C PHE A 76 -0.60 -17.53 -10.02
N VAL A 77 0.07 -16.39 -10.22
CA VAL A 77 -0.49 -15.06 -9.94
C VAL A 77 -1.68 -14.75 -10.86
N THR A 78 -1.69 -15.28 -12.08
CA THR A 78 -2.83 -15.18 -13.03
C THR A 78 -3.91 -16.25 -12.81
N GLY A 79 -3.75 -17.14 -11.81
CA GLY A 79 -4.73 -18.19 -11.51
C GLY A 79 -4.80 -19.32 -12.54
N LYS A 80 -3.80 -19.44 -13.42
CA LYS A 80 -3.68 -20.55 -14.40
C LYS A 80 -3.18 -21.85 -13.75
N THR A 81 -2.50 -21.75 -12.61
CA THR A 81 -2.07 -22.88 -11.77
C THR A 81 -2.28 -22.52 -10.29
N ASP A 82 -2.48 -23.54 -9.47
CA ASP A 82 -2.58 -23.50 -8.01
C ASP A 82 -1.40 -24.21 -7.33
N SER A 83 -0.41 -24.66 -8.11
CA SER A 83 0.76 -25.37 -7.62
C SER A 83 2.05 -24.74 -8.12
N ILE A 84 3.07 -24.76 -7.25
CA ILE A 84 4.45 -24.38 -7.55
C ILE A 84 5.30 -25.63 -7.41
N ARG A 85 5.99 -26.01 -8.47
CA ARG A 85 6.94 -27.13 -8.48
C ARG A 85 8.34 -26.57 -8.38
N THR A 86 8.98 -26.84 -7.25
CA THR A 86 10.35 -26.45 -6.99
C THR A 86 11.08 -27.57 -6.28
N ASP A 87 12.32 -27.84 -6.68
CA ASP A 87 13.19 -28.83 -6.05
C ASP A 87 13.80 -28.30 -4.73
N THR A 88 13.75 -26.97 -4.53
CA THR A 88 14.26 -26.26 -3.37
C THR A 88 13.19 -25.36 -2.74
N GLU A 89 13.35 -24.99 -1.48
CA GLU A 89 12.44 -24.06 -0.81
C GLU A 89 12.45 -22.69 -1.50
N LEU A 90 11.30 -22.25 -2.01
CA LEU A 90 11.14 -20.96 -2.68
C LEU A 90 10.74 -19.89 -1.65
N SER A 91 11.66 -19.02 -1.24
CA SER A 91 11.42 -17.98 -0.23
C SER A 91 11.75 -16.58 -0.75
N PHE A 92 10.77 -15.67 -0.77
CA PHE A 92 10.96 -14.28 -1.23
C PHE A 92 9.94 -13.28 -0.70
N ASP A 93 10.31 -12.01 -0.71
CA ASP A 93 9.44 -10.90 -0.31
C ASP A 93 8.71 -10.30 -1.51
N ILE A 94 7.44 -9.96 -1.32
CA ILE A 94 6.65 -9.12 -2.24
C ILE A 94 6.51 -7.73 -1.65
N TYR A 95 6.98 -6.72 -2.38
CA TYR A 95 6.88 -5.33 -1.97
C TYR A 95 5.60 -4.69 -2.51
N VAL A 96 4.93 -3.87 -1.69
CA VAL A 96 3.70 -3.18 -2.08
C VAL A 96 3.65 -1.77 -1.48
N SER A 97 2.94 -0.85 -2.14
CA SER A 97 2.75 0.51 -1.63
C SER A 97 1.88 0.52 -0.37
N GLU A 98 2.32 1.15 0.72
CA GLU A 98 1.59 1.26 1.99
C GLU A 98 0.27 2.07 1.88
N THR A 99 0.10 2.80 0.78
CA THR A 99 -1.08 3.62 0.49
C THR A 99 -2.08 2.92 -0.41
N ASP A 100 -1.69 1.84 -1.08
CA ASP A 100 -2.57 1.08 -1.98
C ASP A 100 -3.24 -0.05 -1.21
N TYR A 101 -4.33 0.30 -0.52
CA TYR A 101 -5.05 -0.63 0.34
C TYR A 101 -5.70 -1.79 -0.41
N ALA A 102 -6.12 -1.59 -1.67
CA ALA A 102 -6.72 -2.66 -2.45
C ALA A 102 -5.67 -3.69 -2.84
N LEU A 103 -4.50 -3.21 -3.28
CA LEU A 103 -3.38 -4.06 -3.66
C LEU A 103 -2.72 -4.74 -2.47
N ILE A 104 -2.67 -4.10 -1.29
CA ILE A 104 -2.22 -4.76 -0.05
C ILE A 104 -3.10 -5.98 0.26
N ARG A 105 -4.44 -5.82 0.21
CA ARG A 105 -5.34 -6.96 0.49
C ARG A 105 -5.17 -8.08 -0.53
N TYR A 106 -4.99 -7.73 -1.80
CA TYR A 106 -4.68 -8.72 -2.83
C TYR A 106 -3.34 -9.42 -2.57
N ALA A 107 -2.30 -8.65 -2.19
CA ALA A 107 -0.99 -9.18 -1.87
C ALA A 107 -1.04 -10.13 -0.67
N ASP A 108 -1.80 -9.80 0.37
CA ASP A 108 -2.00 -10.68 1.54
C ASP A 108 -2.66 -12.01 1.11
N SER A 109 -3.74 -11.96 0.33
CA SER A 109 -4.39 -13.17 -0.20
C SER A 109 -3.47 -13.99 -1.12
N LEU A 110 -2.68 -13.33 -1.96
CA LEU A 110 -1.72 -13.99 -2.84
C LEU A 110 -0.60 -14.65 -2.02
N CYS A 111 -0.11 -13.99 -0.98
CA CYS A 111 0.88 -14.52 -0.05
C CYS A 111 0.37 -15.78 0.65
N GLU A 112 -0.87 -15.78 1.14
CA GLU A 112 -1.48 -16.98 1.73
C GLU A 112 -1.51 -18.14 0.71
N ARG A 113 -1.97 -17.89 -0.52
CA ARG A 113 -2.00 -18.92 -1.58
C ARG A 113 -0.60 -19.44 -1.93
N LEU A 114 0.40 -18.57 -2.03
CA LEU A 114 1.78 -18.96 -2.32
C LEU A 114 2.35 -19.83 -1.19
N ASN A 115 2.06 -19.48 0.06
CA ASN A 115 2.49 -20.24 1.22
C ASN A 115 1.80 -21.61 1.31
N ASP A 116 0.50 -21.67 0.99
CA ASP A 116 -0.24 -22.93 0.89
C ASP A 116 0.30 -23.84 -0.23
N ALA A 117 0.84 -23.25 -1.30
CA ALA A 117 1.50 -23.96 -2.40
C ALA A 117 2.94 -24.39 -2.08
N GLY A 118 3.45 -24.11 -0.87
CA GLY A 118 4.76 -24.55 -0.39
C GLY A 118 5.91 -23.53 -0.57
N ALA A 119 5.60 -22.28 -0.90
CA ALA A 119 6.58 -21.19 -0.85
C ALA A 119 6.64 -20.56 0.56
N ASP A 120 7.67 -19.75 0.82
CA ASP A 120 7.78 -18.90 2.01
C ASP A 120 7.83 -17.43 1.58
N VAL A 121 6.65 -16.83 1.50
CA VAL A 121 6.45 -15.48 0.98
C VAL A 121 6.04 -14.54 2.10
N GLN A 122 6.59 -13.32 2.06
CA GLN A 122 6.26 -12.25 3.01
C GLN A 122 5.94 -10.94 2.29
N ILE A 123 4.92 -10.23 2.78
CA ILE A 123 4.57 -8.90 2.28
C ILE A 123 5.36 -7.82 3.03
N LYS A 124 6.05 -6.96 2.30
CA LYS A 124 6.74 -5.78 2.86
C LYS A 124 6.18 -4.49 2.26
N GLN A 125 5.55 -3.70 3.10
CA GLN A 125 4.95 -2.43 2.70
C GLN A 125 6.00 -1.30 2.72
N TYR A 126 6.01 -0.48 1.67
CA TYR A 126 6.88 0.69 1.56
C TYR A 126 6.08 1.89 1.07
N SER A 127 6.55 3.11 1.32
CA SER A 127 6.00 4.28 0.63
C SER A 127 6.19 4.12 -0.90
N GLY A 128 5.26 4.64 -1.70
CA GLY A 128 5.38 4.57 -3.16
C GLY A 128 6.69 5.20 -3.69
N THR A 129 7.22 6.23 -3.02
CA THR A 129 8.53 6.81 -3.35
C THR A 129 9.69 5.83 -3.11
N MET A 130 9.67 5.11 -1.99
CA MET A 130 10.68 4.11 -1.64
C MET A 130 10.58 2.88 -2.56
N LEU A 131 9.36 2.44 -2.87
CA LEU A 131 9.12 1.32 -3.78
C LEU A 131 9.73 1.60 -5.17
N ARG A 132 9.47 2.79 -5.74
CA ARG A 132 10.08 3.23 -7.00
C ARG A 132 11.60 3.29 -6.91
N SER A 133 12.15 3.82 -5.82
CA SER A 133 13.61 3.89 -5.62
C SER A 133 14.25 2.49 -5.58
N ARG A 134 13.58 1.52 -4.94
CA ARG A 134 14.03 0.13 -4.92
C ARG A 134 13.94 -0.54 -6.28
N ALA A 135 12.85 -0.32 -7.02
CA ALA A 135 12.68 -0.83 -8.38
C ALA A 135 13.81 -0.35 -9.31
N VAL A 136 14.09 0.95 -9.32
CA VAL A 136 15.18 1.54 -10.14
C VAL A 136 16.56 1.04 -9.72
N SER A 137 16.79 0.83 -8.43
CA SER A 137 18.10 0.36 -7.93
C SER A 137 18.27 -1.16 -7.95
N GLY A 138 17.27 -1.93 -8.38
CA GLY A 138 17.29 -3.40 -8.32
C GLY A 138 17.29 -3.96 -6.89
N LYS A 139 16.99 -3.15 -5.87
CA LYS A 139 16.99 -3.55 -4.45
C LYS A 139 15.64 -4.10 -4.02
N TYR A 140 15.14 -5.07 -4.77
CA TYR A 140 13.88 -5.77 -4.55
C TYR A 140 14.00 -7.23 -5.02
N GLU A 141 13.04 -8.03 -4.58
CA GLU A 141 12.93 -9.44 -4.96
C GLU A 141 11.74 -9.61 -5.88
N ALA A 142 10.53 -9.34 -5.39
CA ALA A 142 9.34 -9.11 -6.20
C ALA A 142 8.56 -7.88 -5.69
N PHE A 143 7.72 -7.30 -6.53
CA PHE A 143 6.78 -6.25 -6.12
C PHE A 143 5.47 -6.27 -6.90
N LEU A 144 4.43 -5.74 -6.26
CA LEU A 144 3.15 -5.41 -6.84
C LEU A 144 2.97 -3.89 -6.85
N SER A 145 2.58 -3.35 -8.00
CA SER A 145 2.18 -1.95 -8.12
C SER A 145 1.17 -1.74 -9.24
N GLU A 146 0.52 -0.58 -9.26
CA GLU A 146 -0.11 -0.06 -10.47
C GLU A 146 0.93 0.03 -11.60
N SER A 147 0.49 -0.20 -12.83
CA SER A 147 1.36 -0.30 -14.01
C SER A 147 2.10 1.00 -14.35
N ASP A 148 1.58 2.15 -13.96
CA ASP A 148 2.15 3.48 -14.20
C ASP A 148 3.03 3.99 -13.04
N LEU A 149 3.07 3.29 -11.91
CA LEU A 149 3.82 3.72 -10.74
C LEU A 149 5.34 3.66 -10.98
N VAL A 150 5.82 2.65 -11.72
CA VAL A 150 7.25 2.38 -11.92
C VAL A 150 7.70 2.80 -13.32
N SER A 151 8.89 3.40 -13.42
CA SER A 151 9.45 3.85 -14.71
C SER A 151 9.65 2.68 -15.68
N THR A 152 9.42 2.92 -16.97
CA THR A 152 9.66 1.95 -18.04
C THR A 152 11.09 1.40 -18.01
N ASP A 153 12.08 2.24 -17.75
CA ASP A 153 13.50 1.84 -17.72
C ASP A 153 13.80 0.83 -16.60
N ALA A 154 13.06 0.90 -15.48
CA ALA A 154 13.19 -0.06 -14.39
C ALA A 154 12.50 -1.39 -14.71
N LEU A 155 11.48 -1.37 -15.58
CA LEU A 155 10.76 -2.56 -16.04
C LEU A 155 11.47 -3.26 -17.21
N GLU A 156 12.26 -2.56 -18.03
CA GLU A 156 13.00 -3.16 -19.15
C GLU A 156 13.99 -4.24 -18.70
N ASN A 157 14.55 -4.08 -17.49
CA ASN A 157 15.52 -5.02 -16.91
C ASN A 157 14.88 -6.04 -15.96
N ALA A 158 13.56 -6.00 -15.81
CA ALA A 158 12.82 -6.83 -14.88
C ALA A 158 11.96 -7.84 -15.62
N ASP A 159 11.61 -8.93 -14.93
CA ASP A 159 10.67 -9.89 -15.47
C ASP A 159 9.30 -9.69 -14.83
N TYR A 160 8.31 -9.28 -15.62
CA TYR A 160 7.00 -8.88 -15.09
C TYR A 160 5.83 -9.43 -15.91
N ILE A 161 4.66 -9.45 -15.27
CA ILE A 161 3.38 -9.73 -15.91
C ILE A 161 2.38 -8.64 -15.54
N ILE A 162 1.56 -8.23 -16.51
CA ILE A 162 0.45 -7.31 -16.30
C ILE A 162 -0.75 -8.12 -15.80
N LEU A 163 -1.38 -7.63 -14.75
CA LEU A 163 -2.58 -8.19 -14.14
C LEU A 163 -3.73 -7.21 -14.33
N ASP A 164 -4.84 -7.70 -14.89
CA ASP A 164 -6.07 -6.91 -14.96
C ASP A 164 -6.85 -7.03 -13.65
N SER A 165 -7.31 -5.90 -13.11
CA SER A 165 -8.11 -5.87 -11.88
C SER A 165 -9.33 -6.81 -11.90
N ALA A 166 -9.92 -7.11 -13.07
CA ALA A 166 -11.04 -8.04 -13.20
C ALA A 166 -10.66 -9.52 -13.01
N GLU A 167 -9.39 -9.85 -13.24
CA GLU A 167 -8.82 -11.21 -13.08
C GLU A 167 -8.18 -11.40 -11.70
N MET A 168 -7.86 -10.31 -11.00
CA MET A 168 -7.28 -10.31 -9.66
C MET A 168 -8.36 -10.58 -8.60
N ARG A 169 -8.64 -11.86 -8.36
CA ARG A 169 -9.59 -12.35 -7.34
C ARG A 169 -8.90 -12.93 -6.11
#